data_AF-A0A9P6BW51-F1
#
_entry.id   AF-A0A9P6BW51-F1
#
_cell.length_a   1.000
_cell.length_b   1.000
_cell.length_c   1.000
_cell.angle_alpha   90.00
_cell.angle_beta   90.00
_cell.angle_gamma   90.00
#
_symmetry.space_group_name_H-M   'P 1'
#
loop_
_entity.id
_entity.type
_entity.pdbx_description
1 polymer ?
#
loop_
_entity_poly.entity_id
_entity_poly.type
_entity_poly.pdbx_seq_one_letter_code
_entity_poly.pdbx_strand_id
1 'polypeptide(L)'
;MDIFEQWLEEERSYLQGLSTEPIWEMLEMEYLQKLTDWKASQAAYDAMGKEQIFVNSGAGEDQVRGSMGYKALKGTVSMAKRQHTGERKDQDFAAVCDLEERLGIEEQWTPDSEQWVQAESLVGRQQYQWCLDELEALVVSHMFELMKMNMSQTGYKLCQYIAKALSQWSKAVKTALDRYNSAAKAMKPLCPTLKWEQVIKYVFLTDFDLLCESHEDIHDCLWSHL
;
A
#
# COMPACT_ATOMS: atom_id res chain seq x y z
N MET A 1 39.89 -13.16 -16.30
CA MET A 1 39.21 -12.48 -15.19
C MET A 1 38.58 -13.54 -14.34
N ASP A 2 38.67 -13.37 -13.03
CA ASP A 2 38.22 -14.34 -12.05
C ASP A 2 36.69 -14.46 -12.15
N ILE A 3 36.14 -15.67 -12.25
CA ILE A 3 34.68 -15.90 -12.37
C ILE A 3 33.95 -15.24 -11.19
N PHE A 4 34.62 -15.16 -10.05
CA PHE A 4 34.15 -14.49 -8.85
C PHE A 4 34.01 -12.96 -8.99
N GLU A 5 34.93 -12.30 -9.70
CA GLU A 5 34.82 -10.85 -9.98
C GLU A 5 33.67 -10.56 -10.94
N GLN A 6 33.43 -11.46 -11.90
CA GLN A 6 32.31 -11.33 -12.81
C GLN A 6 30.97 -11.50 -12.09
N TRP A 7 30.85 -12.47 -11.18
CA TRP A 7 29.66 -12.66 -10.35
C TRP A 7 29.39 -11.49 -9.42
N LEU A 8 30.43 -10.90 -8.81
CA LEU A 8 30.28 -9.71 -7.97
C LEU A 8 29.78 -8.49 -8.77
N GLU A 9 30.22 -8.32 -10.02
CA GLU A 9 29.74 -7.22 -10.86
C GLU A 9 28.30 -7.47 -11.36
N GLU A 10 27.95 -8.73 -11.65
CA GLU A 10 26.58 -9.16 -11.98
C GLU A 10 25.62 -8.93 -10.80
N GLU A 11 25.99 -9.37 -9.60
CA GLU A 11 25.23 -9.13 -8.36
C GLU A 11 25.10 -7.62 -8.06
N ARG A 12 26.19 -6.86 -8.20
CA ARG A 12 26.16 -5.40 -7.98
C ARG A 12 25.26 -4.67 -8.98
N SER A 13 25.29 -5.08 -10.24
CA SER A 13 24.42 -4.53 -11.29
C SER A 13 22.96 -4.87 -11.03
N TYR A 14 22.68 -6.10 -10.59
CA TYR A 14 21.35 -6.56 -10.18
C TYR A 14 20.81 -5.75 -8.98
N LEU A 15 21.60 -5.60 -7.91
CA LEU A 15 21.22 -4.82 -6.73
C LEU A 15 20.99 -3.33 -7.04
N GLN A 16 21.77 -2.76 -7.97
CA GLN A 16 21.54 -1.39 -8.45
C GLN A 16 20.24 -1.27 -9.27
N GLY A 17 19.89 -2.30 -10.03
CA GLY A 17 18.60 -2.41 -10.71
C GLY A 17 17.42 -2.48 -9.73
N LEU A 18 17.54 -3.29 -8.67
CA LEU A 18 16.51 -3.43 -7.63
C LEU A 18 16.23 -2.13 -6.87
N SER A 19 17.27 -1.32 -6.63
CA SER A 19 17.12 -0.03 -5.96
C SER A 19 16.39 1.01 -6.82
N THR A 20 16.18 0.73 -8.11
CA THR A 20 15.64 1.68 -9.08
C THR A 20 14.33 1.13 -9.63
N GLU A 21 13.25 1.15 -8.83
CA GLU A 21 11.89 1.03 -9.41
C GLU A 21 11.79 2.03 -10.58
N PRO A 22 11.31 1.63 -11.77
CA PRO A 22 11.25 2.53 -12.91
C PRO A 22 10.40 3.73 -12.52
N ILE A 23 11.01 4.91 -12.49
CA ILE A 23 10.38 6.18 -12.09
C ILE A 23 9.04 6.38 -12.84
N TRP A 24 8.94 5.87 -14.07
CA TRP A 24 7.73 5.91 -14.89
C TRP A 24 6.59 5.03 -14.36
N GLU A 25 6.87 3.78 -13.94
CA GLU A 25 5.85 2.90 -13.35
C GLU A 25 5.34 3.47 -12.02
N MET A 26 6.23 4.06 -11.20
CA MET A 26 5.81 4.76 -9.98
C MET A 26 4.89 5.95 -10.27
N LEU A 27 5.18 6.72 -11.32
CA LEU A 27 4.36 7.88 -11.71
C LEU A 27 3.02 7.47 -12.31
N GLU A 28 2.96 6.38 -13.07
CA GLU A 28 1.71 5.81 -13.59
C GLU A 28 0.81 5.29 -12.46
N MET A 29 1.40 4.61 -11.46
CA MET A 29 0.67 4.17 -10.26
C MET A 29 0.19 5.35 -9.42
N GLU A 30 1.04 6.38 -9.22
CA GLU A 30 0.66 7.61 -8.53
C GLU A 30 -0.49 8.32 -9.26
N TYR A 31 -0.41 8.41 -10.60
CA TYR A 31 -1.46 8.99 -11.43
C TYR A 31 -2.79 8.24 -11.28
N LEU A 32 -2.79 6.90 -11.36
CA LEU A 32 -4.00 6.09 -11.20
C LEU A 32 -4.63 6.28 -9.81
N GLN A 33 -3.81 6.31 -8.75
CA GLN A 33 -4.29 6.55 -7.40
C GLN A 33 -4.93 7.94 -7.27
N LYS A 34 -4.26 8.99 -7.77
CA LYS A 34 -4.78 10.37 -7.75
C LYS A 34 -6.05 10.51 -8.58
N LEU A 35 -6.14 9.84 -9.73
CA LEU A 35 -7.35 9.87 -10.56
C LEU A 35 -8.53 9.18 -9.87
N THR A 36 -8.27 8.10 -9.13
CA THR A 36 -9.27 7.40 -8.32
C THR A 36 -9.75 8.26 -7.16
N ASP A 37 -8.83 8.90 -6.44
CA ASP A 37 -9.14 9.81 -5.34
C ASP A 37 -9.95 11.02 -5.83
N TRP A 38 -9.58 11.61 -6.96
CA TRP A 38 -10.33 12.70 -7.59
C TRP A 38 -11.75 12.27 -7.98
N LYS A 39 -11.93 11.12 -8.63
CA LYS A 39 -13.27 10.58 -8.98
C LYS A 39 -14.13 10.36 -7.73
N ALA A 40 -13.54 9.85 -6.65
CA ALA A 40 -14.24 9.68 -5.37
C ALA A 40 -14.61 11.02 -4.70
N SER A 41 -13.69 11.99 -4.73
CA SER A 41 -13.87 13.36 -4.22
C SER A 41 -14.98 14.08 -4.99
N GLN A 42 -15.02 13.93 -6.31
CA GLN A 42 -16.07 14.45 -7.19
C GLN A 42 -17.43 13.82 -6.88
N ALA A 43 -17.51 12.49 -6.74
CA ALA A 43 -18.75 11.81 -6.38
C ALA A 43 -19.29 12.24 -5.01
N ALA A 44 -18.40 12.47 -4.04
CA ALA A 44 -18.77 12.97 -2.71
C ALA A 44 -19.31 14.41 -2.77
N TYR A 45 -18.71 15.28 -3.60
CA TYR A 45 -19.20 16.63 -3.84
C TYR A 45 -20.59 16.63 -4.49
N ASP A 46 -20.80 15.80 -5.51
CA ASP A 46 -22.10 15.66 -6.20
C ASP A 46 -23.19 15.11 -5.28
N ALA A 47 -22.85 14.14 -4.43
CA ALA A 47 -23.76 13.60 -3.42
C ALA A 47 -24.19 14.68 -2.41
N MET A 48 -23.25 15.51 -1.95
CA MET A 48 -23.55 16.67 -1.07
C MET A 48 -24.45 17.70 -1.75
N GLY A 49 -24.25 17.95 -3.05
CA GLY A 49 -25.12 18.82 -3.84
C GLY A 49 -26.55 18.30 -3.90
N LYS A 50 -26.73 17.00 -4.16
CA LYS A 50 -28.04 16.33 -4.23
C LYS A 50 -28.77 16.29 -2.89
N GLU A 51 -28.07 15.98 -1.80
CA GLU A 51 -28.66 15.95 -0.45
C GLU A 51 -29.21 17.33 -0.04
N GLN A 52 -28.55 18.40 -0.45
CA GLN A 52 -28.98 19.76 -0.15
C GLN A 52 -30.19 20.21 -0.98
N ILE A 53 -30.25 19.84 -2.27
CA ILE A 53 -31.43 20.08 -3.12
C ILE A 53 -32.67 19.37 -2.53
N PHE A 54 -32.48 18.15 -2.01
CA PHE A 54 -33.54 17.40 -1.34
C PHE A 54 -34.02 18.06 -0.05
N VAL A 55 -33.08 18.51 0.81
CA VAL A 55 -33.41 19.24 2.06
C VAL A 55 -34.14 20.56 1.78
N ASN A 56 -33.77 21.27 0.72
CA ASN A 56 -34.42 22.54 0.35
C ASN A 56 -35.81 22.34 -0.28
N SER A 57 -36.06 21.17 -0.88
CA SER A 57 -37.36 20.82 -1.50
C SER A 57 -38.34 20.18 -0.52
N GLY A 58 -37.85 19.54 0.55
CA GLY A 58 -38.67 18.92 1.61
C GLY A 58 -39.06 19.88 2.75
N ALA A 59 -38.61 21.14 2.73
CA ALA A 59 -38.94 22.15 3.72
C ALA A 59 -40.32 22.79 3.46
N GLY A 60 -41.36 21.96 3.41
CA GLY A 60 -42.74 22.39 3.60
C GLY A 60 -42.98 22.60 5.10
N GLU A 61 -43.21 23.86 5.48
CA GLU A 61 -43.90 24.35 6.68
C GLU A 61 -43.87 23.46 7.94
N ASP A 62 -42.89 23.67 8.82
CA ASP A 62 -43.18 23.54 10.26
C ASP A 62 -42.45 24.62 11.07
N GLN A 63 -43.24 25.55 11.60
CA GLN A 63 -42.81 26.78 12.24
C GLN A 63 -42.61 26.54 13.73
N VAL A 64 -41.50 25.92 14.13
CA VAL A 64 -41.12 25.85 15.56
C VAL A 64 -40.01 26.86 15.87
N ARG A 65 -40.44 27.83 16.68
CA ARG A 65 -39.70 28.91 17.33
C ARG A 65 -38.65 28.33 18.28
N GLY A 66 -37.42 28.17 17.81
CA GLY A 66 -36.29 27.73 18.63
C GLY A 66 -34.95 27.92 17.92
N SER A 67 -34.17 28.89 18.40
CA SER A 67 -32.73 29.08 18.11
C SER A 67 -32.34 29.53 16.70
N MET A 68 -32.44 30.84 16.46
CA MET A 68 -31.79 31.54 15.34
C MET A 68 -30.27 31.28 15.30
N GLY A 69 -29.63 31.10 16.47
CA GLY A 69 -28.20 30.77 16.58
C GLY A 69 -27.86 29.35 16.12
N TYR A 70 -28.71 28.35 16.37
CA TYR A 70 -28.49 26.97 15.92
C TYR A 70 -28.64 26.82 14.40
N LYS A 71 -29.61 27.50 13.78
CA LYS A 71 -29.76 27.50 12.32
C LYS A 71 -28.61 28.23 11.61
N ALA A 72 -28.15 29.36 12.16
CA ALA A 72 -26.99 30.09 11.64
C ALA A 72 -25.70 29.25 11.75
N LEU A 73 -25.46 28.60 12.89
CA LEU A 73 -24.31 27.72 13.09
C LEU A 73 -24.35 26.49 12.17
N LYS A 74 -25.53 25.89 11.98
CA LYS A 74 -25.70 24.77 11.04
C LYS A 74 -25.46 25.21 9.59
N GLY A 75 -25.88 26.42 9.22
CA GLY A 75 -25.61 27.03 7.92
C GLY A 75 -24.13 27.32 7.69
N THR A 76 -23.42 27.92 8.65
CA THR A 76 -21.98 28.22 8.54
C THR A 76 -21.14 26.96 8.52
N VAL A 77 -21.43 25.95 9.34
CA VAL A 77 -20.76 24.64 9.32
C VAL A 77 -21.01 23.91 8.00
N SER A 78 -22.23 24.00 7.45
CA SER A 78 -22.55 23.40 6.14
C SER A 78 -21.83 24.11 4.98
N MET A 79 -21.66 25.43 5.06
CA MET A 79 -20.88 26.20 4.08
C MET A 79 -19.37 25.91 4.17
N ALA A 80 -18.81 25.90 5.38
CA ALA A 80 -17.40 25.55 5.60
C ALA A 80 -17.10 24.11 5.12
N LYS A 81 -18.02 23.17 5.37
CA LYS A 81 -17.90 21.80 4.88
C LYS A 81 -17.90 21.72 3.34
N ARG A 82 -18.70 22.54 2.65
CA ARG A 82 -18.72 22.64 1.18
C ARG A 82 -17.46 23.29 0.62
N GLN A 83 -16.93 24.31 1.30
CA GLN A 83 -15.67 24.94 0.92
C GLN A 83 -14.54 23.93 1.01
N HIS A 84 -14.41 23.21 2.13
CA HIS A 84 -13.38 22.18 2.26
C HIS A 84 -13.51 21.01 1.28
N THR A 85 -14.73 20.56 0.95
CA THR A 85 -14.89 19.50 -0.06
C THR A 85 -14.65 19.99 -1.48
N GLY A 86 -15.00 21.25 -1.79
CA GLY A 86 -14.67 21.90 -3.06
C GLY A 86 -13.17 22.12 -3.21
N GLU A 87 -12.52 22.70 -2.20
CA GLU A 87 -11.07 22.90 -2.13
C GLU A 87 -10.31 21.59 -2.30
N ARG A 88 -10.76 20.52 -1.63
CA ARG A 88 -10.16 19.19 -1.77
C ARG A 88 -10.27 18.67 -3.20
N LYS A 89 -11.45 18.76 -3.81
CA LYS A 89 -11.65 18.34 -5.21
C LYS A 89 -10.79 19.15 -6.18
N ASP A 90 -10.61 20.45 -5.95
CA ASP A 90 -9.77 21.32 -6.78
C ASP A 90 -8.26 21.00 -6.57
N GLN A 91 -7.85 20.68 -5.35
CA GLN A 91 -6.48 20.21 -5.04
C GLN A 91 -6.20 18.85 -5.67
N ASP A 92 -7.13 17.91 -5.56
CA ASP A 92 -7.02 16.58 -6.16
C ASP A 92 -6.94 16.71 -7.69
N PHE A 93 -7.73 17.60 -8.29
CA PHE A 93 -7.68 17.88 -9.74
C PHE A 93 -6.36 18.52 -10.18
N ALA A 94 -5.84 19.50 -9.44
CA ALA A 94 -4.55 20.11 -9.73
C ALA A 94 -3.41 19.08 -9.71
N ALA A 95 -3.41 18.17 -8.73
CA ALA A 95 -2.42 17.09 -8.65
C ALA A 95 -2.52 16.12 -9.84
N VAL A 96 -3.72 15.84 -10.34
CA VAL A 96 -3.93 15.03 -11.55
C VAL A 96 -3.36 15.75 -12.79
N CYS A 97 -3.64 17.04 -12.96
CA CYS A 97 -3.11 17.83 -14.08
C CYS A 97 -1.58 17.92 -14.08
N ASP A 98 -0.96 18.12 -12.92
CA ASP A 98 0.50 18.16 -12.78
C ASP A 98 1.13 16.81 -13.20
N LEU A 99 0.45 15.69 -12.91
CA LEU A 99 0.91 14.36 -13.32
C LEU A 99 0.66 14.09 -14.81
N GLU A 100 -0.44 14.58 -15.38
CA GLU A 100 -0.72 14.51 -16.83
C GLU A 100 0.36 15.25 -17.63
N GLU A 101 0.79 16.43 -17.17
CA GLU A 101 1.88 17.20 -17.80
C GLU A 101 3.22 16.46 -17.72
N ARG A 102 3.53 15.84 -16.57
CA ARG A 102 4.78 15.08 -16.37
C ARG A 102 4.83 13.78 -17.17
N LEU A 103 3.70 13.11 -17.35
CA LEU A 103 3.56 11.86 -18.11
C LEU A 103 3.31 12.10 -19.60
N GLY A 104 2.99 13.34 -20.01
CA GLY A 104 2.68 13.68 -21.40
C GLY A 104 1.37 13.06 -21.90
N ILE A 105 0.39 12.88 -21.01
CA ILE A 105 -0.89 12.23 -21.33
C ILE A 105 -1.86 13.28 -21.91
N GLU A 106 -2.30 13.08 -23.15
CA GLU A 106 -3.24 13.99 -23.83
C GLU A 106 -4.72 13.64 -23.56
N GLU A 107 -5.05 12.38 -23.24
CA GLU A 107 -6.40 11.92 -22.92
C GLU A 107 -6.46 11.26 -21.53
N GLN A 108 -7.40 11.71 -20.69
CA GLN A 108 -7.56 11.18 -19.33
C GLN A 108 -7.84 9.68 -19.34
N TRP A 109 -7.19 8.93 -18.44
CA TRP A 109 -7.40 7.49 -18.36
C TRP A 109 -8.83 7.16 -17.92
N THR A 110 -9.49 6.37 -18.76
CA THR A 110 -10.81 5.81 -18.48
C THR A 110 -10.67 4.37 -18.01
N PRO A 111 -11.60 3.84 -17.19
CA PRO A 111 -11.54 2.45 -16.73
C PRO A 111 -11.49 1.41 -17.86
N ASP A 112 -11.93 1.77 -19.06
CA ASP A 112 -11.91 0.91 -20.26
C ASP A 112 -10.62 1.05 -21.08
N SER A 113 -9.73 1.98 -20.72
CA SER A 113 -8.46 2.21 -21.43
C SER A 113 -7.43 1.12 -21.10
N GLU A 114 -6.60 0.77 -22.07
CA GLU A 114 -5.56 -0.26 -21.89
C GLU A 114 -4.52 0.18 -20.84
N GLN A 115 -4.19 1.47 -20.82
CA GLN A 115 -3.25 2.06 -19.86
C GLN A 115 -3.76 1.94 -18.42
N TRP A 116 -5.06 2.13 -18.20
CA TRP A 116 -5.68 1.94 -16.89
C TRP A 116 -5.57 0.49 -16.41
N VAL A 117 -5.86 -0.48 -17.27
CA VAL A 117 -5.78 -1.91 -16.92
C VAL A 117 -4.33 -2.32 -16.66
N GLN A 118 -3.36 -1.81 -17.43
CA GLN A 118 -1.94 -2.05 -17.21
C GLN A 118 -1.49 -1.49 -15.87
N ALA A 119 -1.79 -0.22 -15.57
CA ALA A 119 -1.44 0.40 -14.30
C ALA A 119 -2.14 -0.27 -13.10
N GLU A 120 -3.41 -0.70 -13.23
CA GLU A 120 -4.09 -1.47 -12.18
C GLU A 120 -3.38 -2.81 -11.90
N SER A 121 -2.87 -3.47 -12.94
CA SER A 121 -2.08 -4.70 -12.79
C SER A 121 -0.74 -4.45 -12.11
N LEU A 122 -0.09 -3.31 -12.38
CA LEU A 122 1.15 -2.88 -11.72
C LEU A 122 0.91 -2.60 -10.24
N VAL A 123 -0.13 -1.83 -9.89
CA VAL A 123 -0.51 -1.58 -8.49
C VAL A 123 -0.82 -2.89 -7.76
N GLY A 124 -1.53 -3.82 -8.40
CA GLY A 124 -1.80 -5.14 -7.83
C GLY A 124 -0.52 -5.93 -7.54
N ARG A 125 0.43 -5.92 -8.49
CA ARG A 125 1.75 -6.57 -8.34
C ARG A 125 2.58 -5.93 -7.23
N GLN A 126 2.64 -4.61 -7.19
CA GLN A 126 3.39 -3.88 -6.16
C GLN A 126 2.78 -4.10 -4.78
N GLN A 127 1.45 -4.10 -4.66
CA GLN A 127 0.77 -4.40 -3.40
C GLN A 127 1.08 -5.83 -2.92
N TYR A 128 1.21 -6.79 -3.83
CA TYR A 128 1.65 -8.14 -3.51
C TYR A 128 3.11 -8.18 -3.03
N GLN A 129 4.02 -7.51 -3.73
CA GLN A 129 5.44 -7.38 -3.35
C GLN A 129 5.60 -6.72 -1.97
N TRP A 130 4.91 -5.61 -1.70
CA TRP A 130 4.97 -4.97 -0.39
C TRP A 130 4.49 -5.87 0.74
N CYS A 131 3.47 -6.70 0.50
CA CYS A 131 3.02 -7.67 1.49
C CYS A 131 4.07 -8.77 1.73
N LEU A 132 4.82 -9.14 0.69
CA LEU A 132 5.95 -10.06 0.79
C LEU A 132 7.10 -9.44 1.60
N ASP A 133 7.52 -8.22 1.25
CA ASP A 133 8.60 -7.50 1.94
C ASP A 133 8.26 -7.27 3.42
N GLU A 134 6.99 -6.93 3.72
CA GLU A 134 6.51 -6.78 5.10
C GLU A 134 6.63 -8.10 5.87
N LEU A 135 6.27 -9.23 5.24
CA LEU A 135 6.41 -10.56 5.84
C LEU A 135 7.88 -10.91 6.08
N GLU A 136 8.74 -10.70 5.09
CA GLU A 136 10.17 -10.99 5.21
C GLU A 136 10.84 -10.14 6.30
N ALA A 137 10.61 -8.82 6.29
CA ALA A 137 11.17 -7.91 7.29
C ALA A 137 10.78 -8.34 8.71
N LEU A 138 9.55 -8.83 8.91
CA LEU A 138 9.11 -9.39 10.18
C LEU A 138 9.87 -10.68 10.54
N VAL A 139 10.11 -11.58 9.59
CA VAL A 139 10.86 -12.82 9.82
C VAL A 139 12.32 -12.53 10.16
N VAL A 140 12.98 -11.66 9.39
CA VAL A 140 14.36 -11.24 9.63
C VAL A 140 14.48 -10.54 11.00
N SER A 141 13.58 -9.60 11.32
CA SER A 141 13.55 -8.95 12.63
C SER A 141 13.44 -9.96 13.77
N HIS A 142 12.59 -10.98 13.60
CA HIS A 142 12.43 -12.05 14.59
C HIS A 142 13.68 -12.91 14.77
N MET A 143 14.37 -13.25 13.68
CA MET A 143 15.65 -13.98 13.75
C MET A 143 16.68 -13.20 14.60
N PHE A 144 16.77 -11.88 14.41
CA PHE A 144 17.62 -11.03 15.24
C PHE A 144 17.18 -10.99 16.71
N GLU A 145 15.88 -10.98 17.00
CA GLU A 145 15.35 -11.06 18.36
C GLU A 145 15.67 -12.39 19.06
N LEU A 146 15.50 -13.52 18.35
CA LEU A 146 15.85 -14.85 18.86
C LEU A 146 17.35 -15.01 19.10
N MET A 147 18.18 -14.50 18.18
CA MET A 147 19.62 -14.49 18.36
C MET A 147 20.04 -13.67 19.59
N LYS A 148 19.42 -12.50 19.82
CA LYS A 148 19.62 -11.71 21.04
C LYS A 148 19.20 -12.46 22.31
N MET A 149 18.17 -13.30 22.25
CA MET A 149 17.77 -14.17 23.38
C MET A 149 18.82 -15.24 23.68
N ASN A 150 19.30 -15.92 22.63
CA ASN A 150 20.21 -17.06 22.74
C ASN A 150 21.63 -16.66 23.20
N MET A 151 22.08 -15.44 22.90
CA MET A 151 23.42 -14.94 23.27
C MET A 151 23.58 -14.52 24.74
N SER A 152 22.54 -14.66 25.56
CA SER A 152 22.34 -13.75 26.68
C SER A 152 22.30 -14.47 28.04
N GLN A 153 23.33 -14.26 28.88
CA GLN A 153 23.31 -14.54 30.34
C GLN A 153 22.51 -13.46 31.09
N THR A 154 21.30 -13.15 30.62
CA THR A 154 20.73 -11.80 30.82
C THR A 154 19.55 -11.76 31.76
N GLY A 155 19.52 -10.70 32.57
CA GLY A 155 18.58 -10.53 33.68
C GLY A 155 17.11 -10.54 33.24
N TYR A 156 16.26 -11.00 34.16
CA TYR A 156 14.81 -11.22 34.03
C TYR A 156 14.05 -10.15 33.23
N LYS A 157 14.41 -8.87 33.36
CA LYS A 157 13.76 -7.77 32.63
C LYS A 157 13.93 -7.88 31.11
N LEU A 158 15.11 -8.26 30.62
CA LEU A 158 15.33 -8.41 29.17
C LEU A 158 14.50 -9.57 28.62
N CYS A 159 14.44 -10.70 29.33
CA CYS A 159 13.60 -11.83 28.93
C CYS A 159 12.12 -11.45 28.82
N GLN A 160 11.62 -10.59 29.71
CA GLN A 160 10.25 -10.07 29.60
C GLN A 160 10.03 -9.18 28.37
N TYR A 161 11.00 -8.35 28.00
CA TYR A 161 10.91 -7.53 26.78
C TYR A 161 10.91 -8.40 25.53
N ILE A 162 11.81 -9.39 25.47
CA ILE A 162 11.87 -10.35 24.36
C ILE A 162 10.55 -11.13 24.26
N ALA A 163 10.02 -11.66 25.37
CA ALA A 163 8.73 -12.36 25.36
C ALA A 163 7.56 -11.49 24.87
N LYS A 164 7.55 -10.19 25.21
CA LYS A 164 6.57 -9.24 24.69
C LYS A 164 6.75 -8.99 23.20
N ALA A 165 7.99 -8.80 22.74
CA ALA A 165 8.32 -8.62 21.34
C ALA A 165 7.88 -9.84 20.51
N LEU A 166 8.14 -11.07 20.99
CA LEU A 166 7.67 -12.31 20.36
C LEU A 166 6.13 -12.38 20.22
N SER A 167 5.40 -11.94 21.25
CA SER A 167 3.94 -11.90 21.20
C SER A 167 3.42 -10.84 20.22
N GLN A 168 4.07 -9.68 20.16
CA GLN A 168 3.73 -8.61 19.21
C GLN A 168 4.03 -9.05 17.78
N TRP A 169 5.21 -9.64 17.56
CA TRP A 169 5.62 -10.22 16.29
C TRP A 169 4.62 -11.26 15.79
N SER A 170 4.20 -12.22 16.63
CA SER A 170 3.23 -13.24 16.20
C SER A 170 1.91 -12.64 15.72
N LYS A 171 1.46 -11.52 16.31
CA LYS A 171 0.28 -10.80 15.83
C LYS A 171 0.55 -10.08 14.52
N ALA A 172 1.70 -9.40 14.41
CA ALA A 172 2.11 -8.70 13.20
C ALA A 172 2.19 -9.66 12.01
N VAL A 173 2.82 -10.82 12.16
CA VAL A 173 2.93 -11.83 11.09
C VAL A 173 1.57 -12.37 10.69
N LYS A 174 0.63 -12.60 11.64
CA LYS A 174 -0.73 -13.02 11.27
C LYS A 174 -1.43 -11.96 10.41
N THR A 175 -1.33 -10.70 10.80
CA THR A 175 -1.93 -9.60 10.03
C THR A 175 -1.27 -9.43 8.66
N ALA A 176 0.06 -9.50 8.59
CA ALA A 176 0.79 -9.45 7.33
C ALA A 176 0.45 -10.64 6.42
N LEU A 177 0.30 -11.84 7.01
CA LEU A 177 -0.10 -13.05 6.28
C LEU A 177 -1.53 -12.95 5.72
N ASP A 178 -2.45 -12.36 6.48
CA ASP A 178 -3.82 -12.11 6.00
C ASP A 178 -3.83 -11.11 4.82
N ARG A 179 -2.99 -10.06 4.89
CA ARG A 179 -2.80 -9.10 3.79
C ARG A 179 -2.21 -9.77 2.56
N TYR A 180 -1.12 -10.52 2.72
CA TYR A 180 -0.49 -11.30 1.67
C TYR A 180 -1.49 -12.25 1.00
N ASN A 181 -2.20 -13.06 1.79
CA ASN A 181 -3.18 -14.00 1.26
C ASN A 181 -4.37 -13.32 0.57
N SER A 182 -4.69 -12.08 0.93
CA SER A 182 -5.70 -11.27 0.26
C SER A 182 -5.17 -10.73 -1.08
N ALA A 183 -3.94 -10.20 -1.10
CA ALA A 183 -3.28 -9.72 -2.32
C ALA A 183 -3.03 -10.87 -3.32
N ALA A 184 -2.53 -12.02 -2.84
CA ALA A 184 -2.27 -13.21 -3.66
C ALA A 184 -3.53 -13.72 -4.40
N LYS A 185 -4.72 -13.58 -3.78
CA LYS A 185 -6.00 -13.92 -4.41
C LYS A 185 -6.50 -12.89 -5.41
N ALA A 186 -6.04 -11.64 -5.29
CA ALA A 186 -6.37 -10.56 -6.21
C ALA A 186 -5.53 -10.59 -7.49
N MET A 187 -4.37 -11.24 -7.45
CA MET A 187 -3.46 -11.40 -8.59
C MET A 187 -4.04 -12.31 -9.70
N LYS A 188 -3.67 -11.99 -10.94
CA LYS A 188 -3.93 -12.79 -12.15
C LYS A 188 -2.58 -13.06 -12.83
N PRO A 189 -2.03 -14.30 -12.79
CA PRO A 189 -2.59 -15.53 -12.22
C PRO A 189 -2.63 -15.53 -10.68
N LEU A 190 -3.45 -16.42 -10.11
CA LEU A 190 -3.58 -16.58 -8.66
C LEU A 190 -2.24 -17.02 -8.05
N CYS A 191 -1.69 -16.23 -7.15
CA CYS A 191 -0.45 -16.55 -6.44
C CYS A 191 -0.71 -17.58 -5.31
N PRO A 192 0.30 -18.38 -4.94
CA PRO A 192 0.16 -19.35 -3.86
C PRO A 192 -0.07 -18.66 -2.51
N THR A 193 -1.13 -19.07 -1.79
CA THR A 193 -1.39 -18.60 -0.43
C THR A 193 -0.50 -19.32 0.57
N LEU A 194 0.00 -18.60 1.56
CA LEU A 194 0.85 -19.14 2.62
C LEU A 194 0.04 -19.44 3.87
N LYS A 195 0.34 -20.58 4.49
CA LYS A 195 -0.20 -20.95 5.81
C LYS A 195 0.76 -20.54 6.91
N TRP A 196 0.21 -20.28 8.10
CA TRP A 196 0.98 -19.93 9.29
C TRP A 196 2.06 -20.97 9.62
N GLU A 197 1.76 -22.27 9.45
CA GLU A 197 2.72 -23.34 9.71
C GLU A 197 3.92 -23.30 8.74
N GLN A 198 3.70 -22.87 7.50
CA GLN A 198 4.78 -22.72 6.52
C GLN A 198 5.68 -21.56 6.92
N VAL A 199 5.10 -20.41 7.28
CA VAL A 199 5.85 -19.23 7.75
C VAL A 199 6.70 -19.57 8.96
N ILE A 200 6.15 -20.27 9.96
CA ILE A 200 6.95 -20.72 11.12
C ILE A 200 8.09 -21.64 10.71
N LYS A 201 7.82 -22.59 9.80
CA LYS A 201 8.84 -23.52 9.32
C LYS A 201 10.00 -22.79 8.68
N TYR A 202 9.73 -21.80 7.83
CA TYR A 202 10.75 -20.98 7.19
C TYR A 202 11.53 -20.13 8.19
N VAL A 203 10.85 -19.47 9.14
CA VAL A 203 11.50 -18.72 10.23
C VAL A 203 12.47 -19.60 11.03
N PHE A 204 12.09 -20.85 11.29
CA PHE A 204 12.90 -21.79 12.08
C PHE A 204 14.10 -22.33 11.29
N LEU A 205 13.93 -22.57 9.99
CA LEU A 205 14.99 -23.06 9.12
C LEU A 205 15.98 -21.98 8.70
N THR A 206 15.73 -20.71 9.05
CA THR A 206 16.46 -19.54 8.53
C THR A 206 16.40 -19.38 7.00
N ASP A 207 15.65 -20.26 6.33
CA ASP A 207 15.41 -20.30 4.89
C ASP A 207 14.07 -19.61 4.58
N PHE A 208 13.98 -18.31 4.80
CA PHE A 208 12.82 -17.51 4.33
C PHE A 208 13.14 -16.88 2.98
N ASP A 209 13.43 -17.72 1.98
CA ASP A 209 13.70 -17.27 0.61
C ASP A 209 12.38 -17.03 -0.16
N LEU A 210 11.51 -16.21 0.41
CA LEU A 210 10.25 -15.83 -0.24
C LEU A 210 10.44 -14.73 -1.29
N LEU A 211 11.58 -14.02 -1.24
CA LEU A 211 12.03 -13.06 -2.25
C LEU A 211 12.16 -13.68 -3.65
N CYS A 212 12.42 -14.99 -3.72
CA CYS A 212 12.65 -15.69 -4.98
C CYS A 212 11.44 -15.70 -5.93
N GLU A 213 10.21 -15.58 -5.41
CA GLU A 213 9.01 -15.63 -6.26
C GLU A 213 8.61 -14.27 -6.85
N SER A 214 9.26 -13.14 -6.50
CA SER A 214 8.58 -11.83 -6.65
C SER A 214 9.33 -10.66 -7.30
N HIS A 215 10.57 -10.78 -7.76
CA HIS A 215 11.21 -9.68 -8.50
C HIS A 215 11.86 -10.09 -9.82
N GLU A 216 12.65 -11.15 -9.80
CA GLU A 216 13.21 -11.87 -10.93
C GLU A 216 13.68 -13.19 -10.29
N ASP A 217 13.44 -14.34 -10.92
CA ASP A 217 13.77 -15.63 -10.34
C ASP A 217 15.31 -15.76 -10.25
N ILE A 218 15.87 -15.32 -9.12
CA ILE A 218 17.33 -15.27 -8.90
C ILE A 218 17.90 -16.69 -8.94
N HIS A 219 17.08 -17.73 -8.78
CA HIS A 219 17.49 -19.13 -8.90
C HIS A 219 18.04 -19.50 -10.29
N ASP A 220 17.70 -18.74 -11.33
CA ASP A 220 18.28 -18.93 -12.66
C ASP A 220 19.64 -18.21 -12.80
N CYS A 221 19.98 -17.32 -11.87
CA CYS A 221 21.28 -16.64 -11.85
C CYS A 221 22.36 -17.57 -11.30
N LEU A 222 23.47 -17.71 -12.04
CA LEU A 222 24.56 -18.62 -11.69
C LEU A 222 25.21 -18.35 -10.33
N TRP A 223 25.08 -17.13 -9.80
CA TRP A 223 25.64 -16.69 -8.52
C TRP A 223 24.74 -16.97 -7.30
N SER A 224 23.48 -17.40 -7.49
CA SER A 224 22.55 -17.65 -6.38
C SER A 224 22.77 -18.99 -5.67
N HIS A 225 23.54 -19.91 -6.27
CA HIS A 225 23.76 -21.29 -5.78
C HIS A 225 25.09 -21.46 -5.03
N LEU A 226 25.70 -20.36 -4.58
CA LEU A 226 27.00 -20.34 -3.89
C LEU A 226 26.88 -20.33 -2.37
#